data_AF-A0A6B9VJY5-F1
#
_entry.id   AF-A0A6B9VJY5-F1
#
_cell.length_a   1.000
_cell.length_b   1.000
_cell.length_c   1.000
_cell.angle_alpha   90.00
_cell.angle_beta   90.00
_cell.angle_gamma   90.00
#
_symmetry.space_group_name_H-M   'P 1'
#
loop_
_entity.id
_entity.type
_entity.pdbx_description
1 polymer ?
#
loop_
_entity_poly.entity_id
_entity_poly.type
_entity_poly.pdbx_seq_one_letter_code
_entity_poly.pdbx_strand_id
1 'polypeptide(L)'
;KPFDASVVDVTQSLIDNGYNAYRMFETSNEFFLSLGLPSNEMSYNDPAIIEKPTDRVITCHASAWDFYDGEDFRVKMCTEINMEDFITVHHEMGHISYFILYKDQPVVFRGGANPGFHEAVGDLIALSVSTPTHLQKIGLLQNYADTREDNI
;
A
#
# COMPACT_ATOMS: atom_id res chain seq x y z
N LYS A 1 5.22 22.82 19.21
CA LYS A 1 5.69 22.10 18.00
C LYS A 1 6.77 22.97 17.37
N PRO A 2 8.00 22.47 17.12
CA PRO A 2 9.10 23.32 16.66
C PRO A 2 8.93 23.82 15.21
N PHE A 3 7.94 23.32 14.46
CA PHE A 3 7.62 23.74 13.09
C PHE A 3 6.11 23.77 12.86
N ASP A 4 5.68 24.59 11.90
CA ASP A 4 4.29 24.80 11.47
C ASP A 4 3.91 23.81 10.34
N ALA A 5 4.41 22.57 10.44
CA ALA A 5 4.05 21.49 9.51
C ALA A 5 2.67 20.94 9.91
N SER A 6 1.70 21.05 9.01
CA SER A 6 0.39 20.44 9.20
C SER A 6 0.47 18.98 8.78
N VAL A 7 0.11 18.05 9.69
CA VAL A 7 -0.11 16.65 9.29
C VAL A 7 -1.28 16.65 8.30
N VAL A 8 -1.02 16.26 7.06
CA VAL A 8 -2.06 16.08 6.04
C VAL A 8 -2.87 14.85 6.40
N ASP A 9 -4.20 14.96 6.36
CA ASP A 9 -5.14 13.85 6.52
C ASP A 9 -6.16 13.89 5.38
N VAL A 10 -6.15 12.87 4.51
CA VAL A 10 -7.06 12.76 3.35
C VAL A 10 -8.25 11.84 3.60
N THR A 11 -8.48 11.40 4.84
CA THR A 11 -9.59 10.48 5.20
C THR A 11 -10.94 10.96 4.69
N GLN A 12 -11.29 12.23 4.91
CA GLN A 12 -12.57 12.77 4.43
C GLN A 12 -12.63 12.79 2.89
N SER A 13 -11.51 13.07 2.23
CA SER A 13 -11.43 13.08 0.77
C SER A 13 -11.63 11.68 0.19
N LEU A 14 -11.05 10.64 0.80
CA LEU A 14 -11.29 9.24 0.42
C LEU A 14 -12.79 8.92 0.48
N ILE A 15 -13.46 9.29 1.57
CA ILE A 15 -14.90 9.09 1.76
C ILE A 15 -15.72 9.86 0.73
N ASP A 16 -15.45 11.16 0.55
CA ASP A 16 -16.19 12.04 -0.38
C ASP A 16 -16.03 11.58 -1.84
N ASN A 17 -14.88 10.99 -2.18
CA ASN A 17 -14.61 10.43 -3.50
C ASN A 17 -15.16 9.00 -3.67
N GLY A 18 -15.82 8.42 -2.66
CA GLY A 18 -16.42 7.09 -2.71
C GLY A 18 -15.39 5.95 -2.77
N TYR A 19 -14.28 6.08 -2.05
CA TYR A 19 -13.34 4.98 -1.89
C TYR A 19 -13.95 3.85 -1.05
N ASN A 20 -13.69 2.62 -1.49
CA ASN A 20 -13.82 1.40 -0.71
C ASN A 20 -12.45 0.72 -0.64
N ALA A 21 -12.33 -0.40 0.10
CA ALA A 21 -11.06 -1.10 0.24
C ALA A 21 -10.48 -1.47 -1.13
N TYR A 22 -11.31 -2.04 -2.01
CA TYR A 22 -10.91 -2.41 -3.37
C TYR A 22 -10.25 -1.26 -4.14
N ARG A 23 -10.86 -0.06 -4.11
CA ARG A 23 -10.33 1.12 -4.81
C ARG A 23 -9.03 1.64 -4.19
N MET A 24 -8.81 1.46 -2.88
CA MET A 24 -7.52 1.78 -2.24
C MET A 24 -6.42 0.86 -2.80
N PHE A 25 -6.71 -0.44 -2.94
CA PHE A 25 -5.78 -1.41 -3.54
C PHE A 25 -5.56 -1.16 -5.03
N GLU A 26 -6.60 -0.83 -5.79
CA GLU A 26 -6.50 -0.47 -7.21
C GLU A 26 -5.62 0.77 -7.40
N THR A 27 -5.82 1.82 -6.59
CA THR A 27 -4.97 3.02 -6.59
C THR A 27 -3.50 2.68 -6.29
N SER A 28 -3.26 1.76 -5.36
CA SER A 28 -1.91 1.26 -5.05
C SER A 28 -1.31 0.49 -6.22
N ASN A 29 -2.06 -0.41 -6.87
CA ASN A 29 -1.60 -1.10 -8.08
C ASN A 29 -1.22 -0.11 -9.20
N GLU A 30 -2.04 0.92 -9.44
CA GLU A 30 -1.74 1.99 -10.40
C GLU A 30 -0.43 2.73 -10.06
N PHE A 31 -0.13 2.94 -8.77
CA PHE A 31 1.15 3.49 -8.34
C PHE A 31 2.32 2.61 -8.79
N PHE A 32 2.29 1.31 -8.52
CA PHE A 32 3.36 0.39 -8.93
C PHE A 32 3.48 0.27 -10.46
N LEU A 33 2.35 0.22 -11.18
CA LEU A 33 2.33 0.27 -12.64
C LEU A 33 2.97 1.56 -13.18
N SER A 34 2.76 2.70 -12.52
CA SER A 34 3.36 3.99 -12.92
C SER A 34 4.89 4.02 -12.78
N LEU A 35 5.45 3.17 -11.92
CA LEU A 35 6.90 2.94 -11.80
C LEU A 35 7.45 1.97 -12.85
N GLY A 36 6.59 1.38 -13.69
CA GLY A 36 6.95 0.36 -14.67
C GLY A 36 7.09 -1.05 -14.06
N LEU A 37 6.55 -1.27 -12.86
CA LEU A 37 6.55 -2.57 -12.21
C LEU A 37 5.35 -3.42 -12.69
N PRO A 38 5.41 -4.76 -12.54
CA PRO A 38 4.28 -5.62 -12.87
C PRO A 38 3.04 -5.29 -12.04
N SER A 39 1.86 -5.57 -12.60
CA SER A 39 0.60 -5.54 -11.85
C SER A 39 0.68 -6.47 -10.64
N ASN A 40 0.15 -6.02 -9.51
CA ASN A 40 -0.03 -6.80 -8.30
C ASN A 40 -1.52 -7.06 -8.00
N GLU A 41 -2.38 -6.96 -9.02
CA GLU A 41 -3.85 -7.12 -8.86
C GLU A 41 -4.31 -8.46 -8.29
N MET A 42 -3.52 -9.53 -8.48
CA MET A 42 -3.86 -10.84 -7.96
C MET A 42 -3.91 -10.88 -6.43
N SER A 43 -3.23 -9.96 -5.75
CA SER A 43 -3.07 -10.03 -4.29
C SER A 43 -4.23 -9.51 -3.47
N TYR A 44 -5.19 -8.82 -4.09
CA TYR A 44 -6.35 -8.26 -3.41
C TYR A 44 -7.70 -8.70 -3.99
N ASN A 45 -7.67 -9.54 -5.03
CA ASN A 45 -8.86 -10.25 -5.51
C ASN A 45 -9.10 -11.53 -4.69
N ASP A 46 -10.29 -12.12 -4.81
CA ASP A 46 -10.59 -13.40 -4.16
C ASP A 46 -9.51 -14.45 -4.51
N PRO A 47 -8.93 -15.16 -3.52
CA PRO A 47 -9.40 -15.34 -2.14
C PRO A 47 -8.67 -14.48 -1.08
N ALA A 48 -8.08 -13.35 -1.45
CA ALA A 48 -7.48 -12.41 -0.51
C ALA A 48 -8.53 -11.86 0.49
N ILE A 49 -8.06 -11.33 1.61
CA ILE A 49 -8.94 -10.71 2.62
C ILE A 49 -8.52 -9.25 2.74
N ILE A 50 -9.25 -8.36 2.07
CA ILE A 50 -9.01 -6.92 2.11
C ILE A 50 -10.03 -6.17 2.98
N GLU A 51 -11.09 -6.84 3.41
CA GLU A 51 -12.07 -6.33 4.36
C GLU A 51 -12.29 -7.37 5.46
N LYS A 52 -12.69 -6.90 6.65
CA LYS A 52 -12.94 -7.81 7.78
C LYS A 52 -14.15 -8.69 7.48
N PRO A 53 -14.00 -10.03 7.45
CA PRO A 53 -15.13 -10.93 7.25
C PRO A 53 -16.09 -10.88 8.44
N THR A 54 -17.39 -11.05 8.15
CA THR A 54 -18.45 -11.05 9.18
C THR A 54 -18.78 -12.45 9.71
N ASP A 55 -18.34 -13.50 9.02
CA ASP A 55 -18.65 -14.91 9.32
C ASP A 55 -17.62 -15.60 10.23
N ARG A 56 -16.46 -14.97 10.47
CA ARG A 56 -15.36 -15.57 11.24
C ARG A 56 -14.47 -14.53 11.92
N VAL A 57 -13.75 -14.96 12.96
CA VAL A 57 -12.73 -14.16 13.64
C VAL A 57 -11.38 -14.34 12.95
N ILE A 58 -10.70 -13.24 12.67
CA ILE A 58 -9.36 -13.24 12.05
C ILE A 58 -8.43 -12.24 12.75
N THR A 59 -7.12 -12.40 12.57
CA THR A 59 -6.13 -11.39 12.96
C THR A 59 -6.09 -10.29 11.90
N CYS A 60 -6.43 -9.06 12.29
CA CYS A 60 -6.52 -7.91 11.40
C CYS A 60 -5.20 -7.20 11.10
N HIS A 61 -4.12 -7.51 11.83
CA HIS A 61 -2.80 -6.95 11.52
C HIS A 61 -2.45 -7.24 10.06
N ALA A 62 -2.13 -6.19 9.31
CA ALA A 62 -1.85 -6.26 7.90
C ALA A 62 -0.65 -7.20 7.63
N SER A 63 -0.67 -7.84 6.47
CA SER A 63 0.38 -8.77 6.06
C SER A 63 0.23 -9.13 4.59
N ALA A 64 1.35 -9.25 3.90
CA ALA A 64 1.49 -9.79 2.57
C ALA A 64 2.06 -11.22 2.59
N TRP A 65 1.59 -12.06 1.68
CA TRP A 65 1.90 -13.49 1.64
C TRP A 65 2.35 -13.92 0.25
N ASP A 66 3.47 -14.65 0.19
CA ASP A 66 3.95 -15.43 -0.95
C ASP A 66 3.71 -16.92 -0.65
N PHE A 67 2.98 -17.62 -1.51
CA PHE A 67 2.70 -19.05 -1.36
C PHE A 67 3.74 -19.95 -2.04
N TYR A 68 4.79 -19.36 -2.61
CA TYR A 68 5.97 -20.01 -3.21
C TYR A 68 5.68 -20.86 -4.45
N ASP A 69 4.49 -20.79 -5.04
CA ASP A 69 4.18 -21.41 -6.33
C ASP A 69 4.52 -20.51 -7.54
N GLY A 70 4.79 -19.22 -7.31
CA GLY A 70 5.12 -18.24 -8.33
C GLY A 70 3.90 -17.60 -9.02
N GLU A 71 2.70 -17.85 -8.50
CA GLU A 71 1.43 -17.36 -9.05
C GLU A 71 0.50 -16.78 -7.96
N ASP A 72 0.52 -17.35 -6.75
CA ASP A 72 -0.38 -17.01 -5.64
C ASP A 72 0.31 -16.10 -4.61
N PHE A 73 -0.06 -14.82 -4.67
CA PHE A 73 0.34 -13.77 -3.74
C PHE A 73 -0.92 -13.17 -3.13
N ARG A 74 -0.95 -12.85 -1.84
CA ARG A 74 -2.16 -12.36 -1.17
C ARG A 74 -1.88 -11.32 -0.10
N VAL A 75 -2.77 -10.35 0.03
CA VAL A 75 -2.85 -9.45 1.18
C VAL A 75 -3.95 -9.94 2.13
N LYS A 76 -3.68 -9.81 3.44
CA LYS A 76 -4.65 -10.02 4.50
C LYS A 76 -4.68 -8.80 5.42
N MET A 77 -5.64 -7.92 5.22
CA MET A 77 -5.83 -6.67 5.94
C MET A 77 -7.32 -6.41 6.20
N CYS A 78 -7.66 -5.89 7.39
CA CYS A 78 -9.01 -5.44 7.69
C CYS A 78 -9.13 -3.95 7.36
N THR A 79 -9.16 -3.62 6.07
CA THR A 79 -9.01 -2.22 5.60
C THR A 79 -10.19 -1.36 6.00
N GLU A 80 -9.91 -0.23 6.61
CA GLU A 80 -10.81 0.88 6.87
C GLU A 80 -10.53 2.05 5.91
N ILE A 81 -11.55 2.87 5.63
CA ILE A 81 -11.41 3.99 4.68
C ILE A 81 -10.86 5.21 5.42
N ASN A 82 -9.56 5.21 5.64
CA ASN A 82 -8.81 6.30 6.26
C ASN A 82 -7.40 6.42 5.68
N MET A 83 -6.70 7.51 6.01
CA MET A 83 -5.35 7.77 5.48
C MET A 83 -4.30 6.77 5.98
N GLU A 84 -4.40 6.30 7.23
CA GLU A 84 -3.46 5.33 7.80
C GLU A 84 -3.49 4.00 7.03
N ASP A 85 -4.69 3.49 6.78
CA ASP A 85 -4.90 2.26 6.02
C ASP A 85 -4.59 2.47 4.54
N PHE A 86 -4.83 3.66 3.98
CA PHE A 86 -4.41 3.98 2.61
C PHE A 86 -2.89 3.85 2.44
N ILE A 87 -2.12 4.37 3.40
CA ILE A 87 -0.66 4.23 3.41
C ILE A 87 -0.25 2.77 3.65
N THR A 88 -0.91 2.08 4.59
CA THR A 88 -0.62 0.67 4.90
C THR A 88 -0.87 -0.25 3.69
N VAL A 89 -1.93 0.01 2.91
CA VAL A 89 -2.18 -0.70 1.64
C VAL A 89 -0.98 -0.57 0.69
N HIS A 90 -0.36 0.60 0.58
CA HIS A 90 0.82 0.79 -0.27
C HIS A 90 2.07 0.08 0.27
N HIS A 91 2.24 0.06 1.59
CA HIS A 91 3.32 -0.69 2.25
C HIS A 91 3.21 -2.20 1.94
N GLU A 92 2.05 -2.80 2.19
CA GLU A 92 1.82 -4.24 1.97
C GLU A 92 1.94 -4.62 0.49
N MET A 93 1.44 -3.76 -0.40
CA MET A 93 1.58 -3.95 -1.84
C MET A 93 3.04 -3.83 -2.31
N GLY A 94 3.89 -3.11 -1.55
CA GLY A 94 5.33 -3.10 -1.72
C GLY A 94 5.96 -4.48 -1.49
N HIS A 95 5.52 -5.20 -0.46
CA HIS A 95 5.92 -6.60 -0.25
C HIS A 95 5.47 -7.49 -1.41
N ILE A 96 4.22 -7.38 -1.85
CA ILE A 96 3.70 -8.16 -2.99
C ILE A 96 4.53 -7.92 -4.25
N SER A 97 4.80 -6.66 -4.59
CA SER A 97 5.63 -6.33 -5.74
C SER A 97 7.05 -6.89 -5.59
N TYR A 98 7.62 -6.90 -4.39
CA TYR A 98 8.92 -7.54 -4.16
C TYR A 98 8.84 -9.06 -4.40
N PHE A 99 7.79 -9.73 -3.91
CA PHE A 99 7.57 -11.17 -4.13
C PHE A 99 7.52 -11.51 -5.62
N ILE A 100 6.73 -10.74 -6.38
CA ILE A 100 6.58 -10.92 -7.82
C ILE A 100 7.94 -10.78 -8.54
N LEU A 101 8.77 -9.81 -8.14
CA LEU A 101 10.05 -9.55 -8.80
C LEU A 101 11.09 -10.65 -8.61
N TYR A 102 11.08 -11.37 -7.49
CA TYR A 102 11.99 -12.49 -7.25
C TYR A 102 11.36 -13.87 -7.49
N LYS A 103 10.09 -13.95 -7.90
CA LYS A 103 9.34 -15.20 -7.97
C LYS A 103 9.98 -16.29 -8.84
N ASP A 104 10.84 -15.94 -9.79
CA ASP A 104 11.49 -16.92 -10.66
C ASP A 104 12.86 -17.40 -10.11
N GLN A 105 13.29 -16.90 -8.94
CA GLN A 105 14.46 -17.39 -8.23
C GLN A 105 14.19 -18.79 -7.60
N PRO A 106 15.24 -19.60 -7.36
CA PRO A 106 15.12 -20.79 -6.52
C PRO A 106 14.49 -20.43 -5.18
N VAL A 107 13.61 -21.30 -4.65
CA VAL A 107 12.84 -21.05 -3.40
C VAL A 107 13.72 -20.57 -2.24
N VAL A 108 14.93 -21.11 -2.12
CA VAL A 108 15.91 -20.73 -1.08
C VAL A 108 16.44 -19.30 -1.20
N PHE A 109 16.23 -18.63 -2.33
CA PHE A 109 16.60 -17.24 -2.61
C PHE A 109 15.38 -16.31 -2.76
N ARG A 110 14.15 -16.81 -2.55
CA ARG A 110 12.93 -16.01 -2.60
C ARG A 110 12.71 -15.28 -1.28
N GLY A 111 13.44 -14.20 -1.10
CA GLY A 111 13.32 -13.30 0.03
C GLY A 111 14.26 -12.11 -0.13
N GLY A 112 14.10 -11.11 0.74
CA GLY A 112 14.95 -9.94 0.77
C GLY A 112 16.41 -10.31 1.10
N ALA A 113 17.34 -9.45 0.66
CA ALA A 113 18.77 -9.61 0.98
C ALA A 113 19.03 -9.78 2.49
N ASN A 114 18.20 -9.14 3.30
CA ASN A 114 17.99 -9.42 4.72
C ASN A 114 16.56 -8.95 5.08
N PRO A 115 16.02 -9.29 6.28
CA PRO A 115 14.66 -8.91 6.65
C PRO A 115 14.39 -7.40 6.58
N GLY A 116 15.39 -6.55 6.85
CA GLY A 116 15.24 -5.09 6.77
C GLY A 116 14.98 -4.56 5.36
N PHE A 117 15.39 -5.27 4.31
CA PHE A 117 15.08 -4.88 2.94
C PHE A 117 13.60 -5.05 2.60
N HIS A 118 12.89 -6.01 3.19
CA HIS A 118 11.46 -6.18 2.93
C HIS A 118 10.68 -4.99 3.45
N GLU A 119 10.89 -4.63 4.71
CA GLU A 119 10.22 -3.50 5.36
C GLU A 119 10.59 -2.17 4.70
N ALA A 120 11.88 -1.96 4.40
CA ALA A 120 12.34 -0.72 3.80
C ALA A 120 11.74 -0.44 2.41
N VAL A 121 11.42 -1.48 1.63
CA VAL A 121 10.72 -1.30 0.34
C VAL A 121 9.30 -0.82 0.58
N GLY A 122 8.55 -1.44 1.50
CA GLY A 122 7.19 -1.00 1.85
C GLY A 122 7.16 0.44 2.36
N ASP A 123 8.05 0.77 3.30
CA ASP A 123 8.15 2.09 3.92
C ASP A 123 8.54 3.19 2.93
N LEU A 124 9.43 2.90 1.98
CA LEU A 124 9.82 3.85 0.94
C LEU A 124 8.62 4.25 0.05
N ILE A 125 7.79 3.28 -0.29
CA ILE A 125 6.59 3.51 -1.10
C ILE A 125 5.57 4.31 -0.28
N ALA A 126 5.32 3.91 0.97
CA ALA A 126 4.47 4.62 1.91
C ALA A 126 4.89 6.09 2.09
N LEU A 127 6.20 6.37 2.18
CA LEU A 127 6.73 7.73 2.27
C LEU A 127 6.45 8.55 1.02
N SER A 128 6.56 7.96 -0.17
CA SER A 128 6.27 8.64 -1.43
C SER A 128 4.79 9.00 -1.55
N VAL A 129 3.91 8.08 -1.13
CA VAL A 129 2.45 8.19 -1.24
C VAL A 129 1.89 9.19 -0.23
N SER A 130 2.51 9.33 0.94
CA SER A 130 2.06 10.26 1.98
C SER A 130 2.39 11.73 1.69
N THR A 131 3.21 12.03 0.68
CA THR A 131 3.56 13.41 0.33
C THR A 131 2.34 14.21 -0.16
N PRO A 132 2.19 15.48 0.25
CA PRO A 132 1.13 16.35 -0.27
C PRO A 132 1.13 16.44 -1.80
N THR A 133 2.32 16.51 -2.41
CA THR A 133 2.48 16.55 -3.87
C THR A 133 1.85 15.32 -4.54
N HIS A 134 2.08 14.12 -4.01
CA HIS A 134 1.46 12.91 -4.54
C HIS A 134 -0.05 12.93 -4.36
N LEU A 135 -0.52 13.24 -3.16
CA LEU A 135 -1.95 13.29 -2.82
C LEU A 135 -2.73 14.30 -3.68
N GLN A 136 -2.11 15.43 -4.03
CA GLN A 136 -2.67 16.38 -5.00
C GLN A 136 -2.76 15.80 -6.41
N LYS A 137 -1.71 15.11 -6.87
CA LYS A 137 -1.64 14.51 -8.20
C LYS A 137 -2.72 13.45 -8.42
N ILE A 138 -3.05 12.68 -7.38
CA ILE A 138 -4.14 11.68 -7.41
C ILE A 138 -5.51 12.26 -7.02
N GLY A 139 -5.60 13.58 -6.81
CA GLY A 139 -6.86 14.29 -6.57
C GLY A 139 -7.40 14.20 -5.14
N LEU A 140 -6.70 13.56 -4.21
CA LEU A 140 -7.12 13.41 -2.81
C LEU A 140 -6.85 14.65 -1.95
N LEU A 141 -5.99 15.56 -2.40
CA LEU A 141 -5.70 16.81 -1.69
C LEU A 141 -5.91 18.01 -2.62
N GLN A 142 -6.54 19.07 -2.13
CA GLN A 142 -6.85 20.29 -2.91
C GLN A 142 -6.39 21.53 -2.15
N ASN A 143 -5.92 22.55 -2.89
CA ASN A 143 -5.56 23.88 -2.36
C ASN A 143 -4.57 23.86 -1.18
N TYR A 144 -3.70 22.86 -1.11
CA TYR A 144 -2.66 22.78 -0.08
C TYR A 144 -1.50 23.72 -0.43
N ALA A 145 -1.16 24.60 0.51
CA ALA A 145 0.00 25.49 0.38
C ALA A 145 1.26 24.69 0.69
N ASP A 146 1.80 24.08 -0.35
CA ASP A 146 2.93 23.17 -0.27
C ASP A 146 4.19 23.86 0.27
N THR A 147 4.81 23.29 1.31
CA THR A 147 6.15 23.70 1.74
C THR A 147 7.15 22.61 1.41
N ARG A 148 8.43 23.00 1.22
CA ARG A 148 9.48 22.03 0.94
C ARG A 148 9.55 20.98 2.05
N GLU A 149 9.41 21.43 3.29
CA GLU A 149 9.46 20.62 4.51
C GLU A 149 8.34 19.57 4.61
N ASP A 150 7.20 19.76 3.92
CA ASP A 150 6.10 18.78 3.93
C ASP A 150 6.33 17.59 2.96
N ASN A 151 7.36 17.64 2.11
CA ASN A 151 7.67 16.61 1.10
C ASN A 151 9.03 15.92 1.30
N ILE A 152 9.68 16.09 2.45
CA ILE A 152 10.97 15.46 2.80
C ILE A 152 10.80 14.55 4.02
#